data_AF-A0A1F4EVM4-F1
#
_entry.id   AF-A0A1F4EVM4-F1
#
_cell.length_a   1.000
_cell.length_b   1.000
_cell.length_c   1.000
_cell.angle_alpha   90.00
_cell.angle_beta   90.00
_cell.angle_gamma   90.00
#
_symmetry.space_group_name_H-M   'P 1'
#
loop_
_entity.id
_entity.type
_entity.pdbx_description
1 polymer ?
#
loop_
_entity_poly.entity_id
_entity_poly.type
_entity_poly.pdbx_seq_one_letter_code
_entity_poly.pdbx_strand_id
1 'polypeptide(L)' 'MTMIANDQELKVTLDRIAQFQAQVARLRNTETNPDNYRAAAAGFLAEIDRMQLEVREYLSLHPRERAAAA' A
#
# COMPACT_ATOMS: atom_id res chain seq x y z
N MET A 1 5.90 10.36 -9.51
CA MET A 1 4.60 10.20 -10.19
C MET A 1 3.65 9.62 -9.16
N THR A 2 2.95 10.46 -8.40
CA THR A 2 2.07 9.98 -7.34
C THR A 2 0.72 9.64 -7.98
N MET A 3 0.36 8.35 -7.96
CA MET A 3 -0.82 7.83 -8.66
C MET A 3 -2.15 8.18 -7.98
N ILE A 4 -2.13 8.78 -6.78
CA ILE A 4 -3.33 9.16 -6.04
C ILE A 4 -3.64 10.64 -6.29
N ALA A 5 -4.70 10.91 -7.03
CA ALA A 5 -5.15 12.26 -7.42
C ALA A 5 -6.30 12.78 -6.55
N ASN A 6 -7.09 11.89 -5.94
CA ASN A 6 -8.28 12.24 -5.18
C ASN A 6 -8.57 11.24 -4.03
N ASP A 7 -9.56 11.57 -3.21
CA ASP A 7 -9.92 10.77 -2.03
C ASP A 7 -10.51 9.40 -2.38
N GLN A 8 -11.09 9.25 -3.58
CA GLN A 8 -11.59 7.95 -4.05
C GLN A 8 -10.43 7.00 -4.34
N GLU A 9 -9.38 7.48 -5.01
CA GLU A 9 -8.16 6.72 -5.25
C GLU A 9 -7.38 6.46 -3.95
N LEU A 10 -7.40 7.40 -3.00
CA LEU A 10 -6.84 7.19 -1.67
C LEU A 10 -7.54 6.01 -0.99
N LYS A 11 -8.88 6.00 -1.01
CA LYS A 11 -9.67 4.91 -0.43
C LYS A 11 -9.35 3.57 -1.09
N VAL A 12 -9.31 3.52 -2.42
CA VAL A 12 -8.97 2.28 -3.16
C VAL A 12 -7.57 1.78 -2.79
N THR A 13 -6.61 2.70 -2.65
CA THR A 13 -5.23 2.35 -2.29
C THR A 13 -5.15 1.79 -0.87
N LEU A 14 -5.84 2.42 0.09
CA LEU A 14 -5.93 1.94 1.48
C LEU A 14 -6.60 0.56 1.56
N ASP A 15 -7.70 0.36 0.84
CA ASP A 15 -8.42 -0.91 0.81
C ASP A 15 -7.51 -2.03 0.22
N ARG A 16 -6.70 -1.72 -0.81
CA ARG A 16 -5.73 -2.65 -1.40
C ARG A 16 -4.57 -2.97 -0.45
N ILE A 17 -4.04 -1.98 0.27
CA ILE A 17 -3.01 -2.21 1.31
C ILE A 17 -3.56 -3.19 2.36
N ALA A 18 -4.78 -2.99 2.84
CA ALA A 18 -5.40 -3.85 3.86
C ALA A 18 -5.54 -5.31 3.35
N GLN A 19 -5.92 -5.50 2.08
CA GLN A 19 -6.01 -6.83 1.47
C GLN A 19 -4.63 -7.52 1.38
N PHE A 20 -3.58 -6.80 1.03
CA PHE A 20 -2.23 -7.36 0.99
C PHE A 20 -1.69 -7.69 2.39
N GLN A 21 -1.95 -6.84 3.38
CA GLN A 21 -1.62 -7.14 4.77
C GLN A 21 -2.34 -8.41 5.27
N ALA A 22 -3.62 -8.57 4.95
CA ALA A 22 -4.37 -9.78 5.29
C ALA A 22 -3.77 -11.05 4.64
N GLN A 23 -3.32 -10.96 3.38
CA GLN A 23 -2.65 -12.07 2.70
C GLN A 23 -1.31 -12.42 3.35
N VAL A 24 -0.48 -11.43 3.70
CA VAL A 24 0.78 -11.68 4.43
C VAL A 24 0.53 -12.29 5.80
N ALA A 25 -0.50 -11.81 6.52
CA ALA A 25 -0.88 -12.36 7.81
C ALA A 25 -1.36 -13.82 7.69
N ARG A 26 -2.11 -14.16 6.63
CA ARG A 26 -2.48 -15.55 6.33
C ARG A 26 -1.24 -16.40 6.05
N LEU A 27 -0.34 -15.94 5.18
CA LEU A 27 0.89 -16.67 4.84
C LEU A 27 1.73 -16.98 6.09
N ARG A 28 1.81 -16.04 7.03
CA ARG A 28 2.54 -16.22 8.30
C ARG A 28 2.02 -17.39 9.14
N ASN A 29 0.75 -17.75 9.00
CA ASN A 29 0.12 -18.85 9.74
C ASN A 29 0.07 -20.16 8.94
N THR A 30 0.10 -20.09 7.60
CA THR A 30 -0.11 -21.27 6.74
C THR A 30 1.16 -21.84 6.14
N GLU A 31 2.17 -21.01 5.86
CA GLU A 31 3.44 -21.47 5.29
C GLU A 31 4.41 -21.88 6.41
N THR A 32 4.82 -23.14 6.38
CA THR A 32 5.66 -23.74 7.42
C THR A 32 7.15 -23.66 7.09
N ASN A 33 7.51 -23.47 5.82
CA ASN A 33 8.89 -23.29 5.40
C ASN A 33 9.26 -21.78 5.39
N PRO A 34 10.26 -21.36 6.19
CA PRO A 34 10.64 -19.95 6.27
C PRO A 34 11.15 -19.32 4.96
N ASP A 35 11.82 -20.10 4.10
CA ASP A 35 12.30 -19.62 2.79
C ASP A 35 11.13 -19.39 1.84
N ASN A 36 10.18 -20.33 1.79
CA ASN A 36 8.97 -20.18 1.00
C ASN A 36 8.13 -19.01 1.48
N TYR A 37 8.00 -18.81 2.80
CA TYR A 37 7.31 -17.67 3.38
C TYR A 37 7.94 -16.36 2.92
N ARG A 38 9.26 -16.23 3.02
CA ARG A 38 9.99 -15.04 2.58
C ARG A 38 9.75 -14.76 1.10
N ALA A 39 9.88 -15.78 0.25
CA ALA A 39 9.67 -15.64 -1.18
C ALA A 39 8.22 -15.23 -1.52
N ALA A 40 7.22 -15.84 -0.87
CA ALA A 40 5.81 -15.54 -1.10
C ALA A 40 5.39 -14.16 -0.56
N ALA A 41 5.92 -13.76 0.61
CA ALA A 41 5.56 -12.49 1.25
C ALA A 41 6.27 -11.28 0.62
N ALA A 42 7.48 -11.45 0.05
CA ALA A 42 8.31 -10.36 -0.43
C ALA A 42 7.58 -9.44 -1.43
N GLY A 43 6.86 -10.02 -2.39
CA GLY A 43 6.11 -9.23 -3.39
C GLY A 43 5.01 -8.37 -2.77
N PHE A 44 4.25 -8.92 -1.81
CA PHE A 44 3.21 -8.16 -1.10
C PHE A 44 3.81 -7.04 -0.26
N LEU A 45 4.89 -7.31 0.46
CA LEU A 45 5.55 -6.33 1.33
C LEU A 45 6.12 -5.16 0.51
N ALA A 46 6.84 -5.43 -0.58
CA ALA A 46 7.38 -4.38 -1.45
C ALA A 46 6.27 -3.50 -2.05
N GLU A 47 5.15 -4.09 -2.42
CA GLU A 47 4.02 -3.38 -3.00
C GLU A 47 3.22 -2.57 -1.95
N ILE A 48 3.14 -3.07 -0.71
CA ILE A 48 2.62 -2.30 0.45
C ILE A 48 3.50 -1.08 0.69
N ASP A 49 4.83 -1.23 0.71
CA ASP A 49 5.77 -0.13 0.95
C ASP A 49 5.62 0.97 -0.12
N ARG A 50 5.53 0.57 -1.39
CA ARG A 50 5.30 1.49 -2.51
C ARG A 50 3.96 2.25 -2.34
N MET A 51 2.87 1.55 -2.04
CA MET A 51 1.56 2.20 -1.88
C MET A 51 1.50 3.08 -0.63
N GLN A 52 2.15 2.70 0.47
CA GLN A 52 2.22 3.56 1.66
C GLN A 52 3.00 4.85 1.39
N LEU A 53 4.05 4.80 0.55
CA LEU A 53 4.72 6.00 0.09
C LEU A 53 3.75 6.93 -0.66
N GLU A 54 2.95 6.39 -1.59
CA GLU A 54 1.96 7.17 -2.34
C GLU A 54 0.87 7.78 -1.45
N VAL A 55 0.37 7.02 -0.47
CA VAL A 55 -0.59 7.51 0.54
C VAL A 55 0.02 8.63 1.37
N ARG A 56 1.26 8.47 1.82
CA ARG A 56 1.97 9.50 2.59
C ARG A 56 2.15 10.77 1.78
N GLU A 57 2.58 10.65 0.52
CA GLU A 57 2.71 11.78 -0.39
C GLU A 57 1.36 12.48 -0.58
N TYR A 58 0.29 11.73 -0.84
CA TYR A 58 -1.07 12.27 -1.01
C TYR A 58 -1.52 13.10 0.19
N LEU A 59 -1.35 12.55 1.39
CA LEU A 59 -1.82 13.13 2.65
C LEU A 59 -0.88 14.22 3.19
N SER A 60 0.33 14.35 2.67
CA SER A 60 1.30 15.36 3.11
C SER A 60 0.95 16.78 2.69
N LEU A 61 0.06 16.94 1.70
CA LEU A 61 -0.38 18.24 1.20
C LEU A 61 -1.85 18.45 1.53
N HIS A 62 -2.19 19.64 2.02
CA HIS A 62 -3.59 19.99 2.25
C HIS A 62 -4.33 20.09 0.90
N PRO A 63 -5.62 19.70 0.79
CA PRO A 63 -6.37 19.76 -0.47
C PRO A 63 -6.33 21.13 -1.17
N ARG A 64 -6.28 22.23 -0.39
CA ARG A 64 -6.14 23.60 -0.94
C ARG A 64 -4.79 23.87 -1.60
N GLU A 65 -3.71 23.27 -1.11
CA GLU A 65 -2.36 23.43 -1.66
C GLU A 65 -2.21 22.62 -2.95
N ARG A 66 -2.88 21.46 -3.02
CA ARG A 66 -2.92 20.64 -4.24
C ARG A 66 -3.74 21.26 -5.36
N ALA A 67 -4.86 21.91 -5.03
CA ALA A 67 -5.68 22.62 -6.01
C ALA A 67 -4.97 23.83 -6.63
N ALA A 68 -3.99 24.42 -5.93
CA ALA A 68 -3.18 25.54 -6.43
C ALA A 68 -1.96 25.09 -7.25
N ALA A 69 -1.59 23.81 -7.19
CA ALA A 69 -0.43 23.22 -7.87
C ALA A 69 -0.78 22.39 -9.12
N ALA A 70 -2.08 22.21 -9.40
CA ALA A 70 -2.62 21.50 -10.55
C ALA A 70 -3.03 22.48 -11.66
#